data_AF-A0A9P5QFS3-F1
#
_entry.id   AF-A0A9P5QFS3-F1
#
_cell.length_a   1.000
_cell.length_b   1.000
_cell.length_c   1.000
_cell.angle_alpha   90.00
_cell.angle_beta   90.00
_cell.angle_gamma   90.00
#
_symmetry.space_group_name_H-M   'P 1'
#
loop_
_entity.id
_entity.type
_entity.pdbx_description
1 polymer ?
#
loop_
_entity_poly.entity_id
_entity_poly.type
_entity_poly.pdbx_seq_one_letter_code
_entity_poly.pdbx_strand_id
1 'polypeptide(L)'
;MSVLSVTIVKQGEQELPGLTDVTVPKRLGPKRASNIRKFFNLTKDDDVRKFVIRREVQPKNPEKKPYTKAPKIQRLVTPVVLQRKRHVLALKKRRAENAKEAESEYKALIAKRVKEAAEKRQEIKKRRASSLHKA
;
A
#
# COMPACT_ATOMS: atom_id res chain seq x y z
N MET A 1 -35.68 35.68 15.36
CA MET A 1 -34.99 34.37 15.31
C MET A 1 -35.83 33.37 16.08
N SER A 2 -36.08 32.19 15.53
CA SER A 2 -36.96 31.20 16.18
C SER A 2 -36.20 30.18 17.03
N VAL A 3 -34.90 29.91 16.76
CA VAL A 3 -34.04 29.00 17.54
C VAL A 3 -32.58 29.47 17.51
N LEU A 4 -31.84 29.28 18.60
CA LEU A 4 -30.37 29.45 18.72
C LEU A 4 -29.71 28.13 19.13
N SER A 5 -28.60 27.76 18.50
CA SER A 5 -27.80 26.57 18.83
C SER A 5 -26.52 26.99 19.55
N VAL A 6 -26.35 26.55 20.80
CA VAL A 6 -25.22 26.91 21.67
C VAL A 6 -24.56 25.64 22.20
N THR A 7 -23.25 25.69 22.46
CA THR A 7 -22.48 24.59 23.06
C THR A 7 -21.80 25.04 24.34
N ILE A 8 -21.88 24.20 25.38
CA ILE A 8 -21.25 24.49 26.68
C ILE A 8 -19.76 24.10 26.59
N VAL A 9 -18.87 25.06 26.85
CA VAL A 9 -17.40 24.84 26.83
C VAL A 9 -16.85 24.65 28.24
N LYS A 10 -17.46 25.29 29.24
CA LYS A 10 -17.07 25.20 30.65
C LYS A 10 -18.32 24.99 31.51
N GLN A 11 -18.30 23.98 32.38
CA GLN A 11 -19.39 23.72 33.32
C GLN A 11 -19.38 24.76 34.45
N GLY A 12 -20.56 25.24 34.84
CA GLY A 12 -20.75 26.11 36.00
C GLY A 12 -20.86 25.32 37.31
N GLU A 13 -21.24 26.00 38.39
CA GLU A 13 -21.35 25.37 39.72
C GLU A 13 -22.58 24.45 39.85
N GLN A 14 -23.68 24.78 39.18
CA GLN A 14 -24.92 24.00 39.22
C GLN A 14 -25.06 23.10 37.99
N GLU A 15 -25.55 21.89 38.21
CA GLU A 15 -25.88 20.95 37.15
C GLU A 15 -27.17 21.35 36.44
N LEU A 16 -27.20 21.16 35.12
CA LEU A 16 -28.33 21.43 34.24
C LEU A 16 -29.02 20.11 33.87
N PRO A 17 -30.32 19.96 34.21
CA PRO A 17 -31.05 18.73 33.97
C PRO A 17 -31.11 18.40 32.48
N GLY A 18 -30.78 17.15 32.16
CA GLY A 18 -30.81 16.63 30.79
C GLY A 18 -29.61 17.03 29.91
N LEU A 19 -28.68 17.88 30.40
CA LEU A 19 -27.47 18.24 29.67
C LEU A 19 -26.21 17.74 30.38
N THR A 20 -25.98 18.16 31.62
CA THR A 20 -24.78 17.75 32.38
C THR A 20 -25.00 16.45 33.15
N ASP A 21 -26.24 16.16 33.52
CA ASP A 21 -26.59 15.01 34.36
C ASP A 21 -26.47 13.68 33.61
N VAL A 22 -26.60 13.72 32.27
CA VAL A 22 -26.62 12.52 31.42
C VAL A 22 -25.35 12.44 30.59
N THR A 23 -24.59 11.36 30.79
CA THR A 23 -23.43 11.06 29.93
C THR A 23 -23.80 10.08 28.83
N VAL A 24 -23.71 10.51 27.57
CA VAL A 24 -23.91 9.62 26.41
C VAL A 24 -22.57 8.99 26.01
N PRO A 25 -22.41 7.66 26.08
CA PRO A 25 -21.14 7.02 25.75
C PRO A 25 -20.84 7.10 24.25
N LYS A 26 -19.55 7.17 23.91
CA LYS A 26 -19.10 7.11 22.52
C LYS A 26 -19.44 5.76 21.91
N ARG A 27 -20.27 5.77 20.88
CA ARG A 27 -20.76 4.56 20.21
C ARG A 27 -19.67 3.69 19.56
N LEU A 28 -18.57 4.30 19.10
CA LEU A 28 -17.52 3.62 18.35
C LEU A 28 -16.14 3.89 18.95
N GLY A 29 -15.33 2.84 19.01
CA GLY A 29 -13.92 2.91 19.36
C GLY A 29 -13.01 3.19 18.16
N PRO A 30 -11.70 3.38 18.41
CA PRO A 30 -10.72 3.58 17.35
C PRO A 30 -10.57 2.34 16.45
N LYS A 31 -10.51 2.55 15.12
CA LYS A 31 -10.34 1.47 14.11
C LYS A 31 -8.90 1.30 13.60
N ARG A 32 -8.10 2.36 13.62
CA ARG A 32 -6.72 2.36 13.10
C ARG A 32 -5.76 1.84 14.16
N ALA A 33 -4.80 0.99 13.78
CA ALA A 33 -3.82 0.42 14.71
C ALA A 33 -3.06 1.50 15.52
N SER A 34 -2.66 2.60 14.88
CA SER A 34 -1.98 3.72 15.56
C SER A 34 -2.85 4.38 16.63
N ASN A 35 -4.15 4.51 16.38
CA ASN A 35 -5.07 5.17 17.30
C ASN A 35 -5.47 4.24 18.44
N ILE A 36 -5.55 2.93 18.19
CA ILE A 36 -5.75 1.93 19.25
C ILE A 36 -4.55 1.95 20.20
N ARG A 37 -3.32 2.00 19.69
CA ARG A 37 -2.11 2.12 20.53
C ARG A 37 -2.14 3.38 21.41
N LYS A 38 -2.43 4.53 20.82
CA LYS A 38 -2.53 5.80 21.56
C LYS A 38 -3.65 5.78 22.61
N PHE A 39 -4.78 5.16 22.30
CA PHE A 39 -5.94 5.13 23.20
C PHE A 39 -5.67 4.29 24.45
N PHE A 40 -4.96 3.17 24.31
CA PHE A 40 -4.63 2.26 25.40
C PHE A 40 -3.19 2.41 25.93
N ASN A 41 -2.47 3.46 25.52
CA ASN A 41 -1.05 3.68 25.85
C ASN A 41 -0.15 2.44 25.59
N LEU A 42 -0.42 1.72 24.51
CA LEU A 42 0.34 0.52 24.14
C LEU A 42 1.65 0.89 23.44
N THR A 43 2.65 0.04 23.62
CA THR A 43 3.89 0.10 22.87
C THR A 43 3.71 -0.43 21.44
N LYS A 44 4.76 -0.33 20.62
CA LYS A 44 4.71 -0.78 19.23
C LYS A 44 4.64 -2.31 19.12
N ASP A 45 5.26 -3.00 20.06
CA ASP A 45 5.43 -4.45 20.09
C ASP A 45 4.17 -5.17 20.56
N ASP A 46 3.28 -4.45 21.24
CA ASP A 46 1.99 -4.96 21.67
C ASP A 46 1.04 -5.28 20.50
N ASP A 47 0.39 -6.43 20.59
CA ASP A 47 -0.60 -6.86 19.61
C ASP A 47 -1.94 -6.14 19.81
N VAL A 48 -2.17 -5.10 19.00
CA VAL A 48 -3.40 -4.31 18.99
C VAL A 48 -4.69 -5.12 18.74
N ARG A 49 -4.60 -6.35 18.19
CA ARG A 49 -5.79 -7.19 17.89
C ARG A 49 -6.56 -7.58 19.15
N LYS A 50 -5.86 -7.75 20.26
CA LYS A 50 -6.46 -8.12 21.56
C LYS A 50 -7.22 -6.96 22.19
N PHE A 51 -6.82 -5.72 21.90
CA PHE A 51 -7.33 -4.50 22.52
C PHE A 51 -8.41 -3.80 21.68
N VAL A 52 -8.91 -4.41 20.60
CA VAL A 52 -10.00 -3.82 19.81
C VAL A 52 -11.30 -3.88 20.61
N ILE A 53 -11.91 -2.72 20.83
CA ILE A 53 -13.22 -2.61 21.48
C ILE A 53 -14.26 -3.38 20.66
N ARG A 54 -14.92 -4.34 21.31
CA ARG A 54 -16.00 -5.14 20.74
C ARG A 54 -17.33 -4.63 21.27
N ARG A 55 -18.34 -4.64 20.40
CA ARG A 55 -19.71 -4.32 20.75
C ARG A 55 -20.54 -5.59 20.80
N GLU A 56 -21.15 -5.86 21.94
CA GLU A 56 -22.17 -6.90 22.05
C GLU A 56 -23.43 -6.49 21.30
N VAL A 57 -23.95 -7.43 20.51
CA VAL A 57 -25.18 -7.26 19.75
C VAL A 57 -26.17 -8.28 20.28
N GLN A 58 -27.20 -7.77 20.94
CA GLN A 58 -28.40 -8.52 21.28
C GLN A 58 -29.28 -8.60 20.01
N PRO A 59 -29.46 -9.77 19.41
CA PRO A 59 -30.31 -9.91 18.22
C PRO A 59 -31.77 -9.67 18.59
N LYS A 60 -32.55 -9.12 17.64
CA LYS A 60 -33.99 -8.90 17.84
C LYS A 60 -34.80 -10.20 17.96
N ASN A 61 -34.30 -11.29 17.38
CA ASN A 61 -34.92 -12.61 17.51
C ASN A 61 -34.42 -13.26 18.81
N PRO A 62 -35.30 -13.63 19.75
CA PRO A 62 -34.94 -14.20 21.05
C PRO A 62 -34.23 -15.56 20.97
N GLU A 63 -34.34 -16.29 19.86
CA GLU A 63 -33.67 -17.60 19.68
C GLU A 63 -32.18 -17.45 19.33
N LYS A 64 -31.77 -16.28 18.84
CA LYS A 64 -30.39 -16.06 18.40
C LYS A 64 -29.53 -15.67 19.59
N LYS A 65 -28.38 -16.33 19.74
CA LYS A 65 -27.44 -16.02 20.81
C LYS A 65 -26.81 -14.63 20.62
N PRO A 66 -26.53 -13.90 21.72
CA PRO A 66 -25.78 -12.65 21.67
C PRO A 66 -24.40 -12.88 21.05
N TYR A 67 -23.91 -11.92 20.27
CA TYR A 67 -22.58 -12.03 19.65
C TYR A 67 -21.85 -10.70 19.65
N THR A 68 -20.52 -10.76 19.60
CA THR A 68 -19.67 -9.56 19.63
C THR A 68 -19.21 -9.17 18.24
N LYS A 69 -19.38 -7.90 17.87
CA LYS A 69 -18.84 -7.31 16.64
C LYS A 69 -17.61 -6.47 16.94
N ALA A 70 -16.55 -6.65 16.16
CA ALA A 70 -15.37 -5.79 16.19
C ALA A 70 -15.12 -5.19 14.80
N PRO A 71 -14.61 -3.96 14.70
CA PRO A 71 -14.21 -3.40 13.42
C PRO A 71 -12.94 -4.07 12.89
N LYS A 72 -12.86 -4.26 11.56
CA LYS A 72 -11.59 -4.60 10.91
C LYS A 72 -10.55 -3.51 11.19
N ILE A 73 -9.43 -3.89 11.79
CA ILE A 73 -8.33 -2.99 12.11
C ILE A 73 -7.68 -2.51 10.81
N GLN A 74 -7.57 -1.20 10.67
CA GLN A 74 -6.91 -0.61 9.52
C GLN A 74 -5.44 -0.30 9.85
N ARG A 75 -4.57 -0.40 8.84
CA ARG A 75 -3.12 -0.12 8.94
C ARG A 75 -2.38 -1.01 9.95
N LEU A 76 -2.89 -2.22 10.20
CA LEU A 76 -2.14 -3.27 10.88
C LEU A 76 -1.08 -3.84 9.93
N VAL A 77 0.15 -4.01 10.41
CA VAL A 77 1.20 -4.71 9.67
C VAL A 77 0.94 -6.20 9.78
N THR A 78 0.74 -6.88 8.65
CA THR A 78 0.52 -8.33 8.59
C THR A 78 1.55 -9.01 7.69
N PRO A 79 1.77 -10.33 7.83
CA PRO A 79 2.70 -11.06 6.95
C PRO A 79 2.40 -10.87 5.46
N VAL A 80 1.12 -10.79 5.10
CA VAL A 80 0.67 -10.53 3.71
C VAL A 80 1.13 -9.16 3.21
N VAL A 81 1.06 -8.11 4.05
CA VAL A 81 1.55 -6.77 3.68
C VAL A 81 3.06 -6.79 3.47
N LEU A 82 3.81 -7.50 4.34
CA LEU A 82 5.25 -7.67 4.20
C LEU A 82 5.62 -8.45 2.93
N GLN A 83 4.90 -9.53 2.62
CA GLN A 83 5.09 -10.32 1.40
C GLN A 83 4.81 -9.49 0.15
N ARG A 84 3.70 -8.74 0.12
CA ARG A 84 3.38 -7.84 -1.01
C ARG A 84 4.48 -6.80 -1.22
N LYS A 85 5.02 -6.23 -0.13
CA LYS A 85 6.14 -5.29 -0.21
C LYS A 85 7.41 -5.94 -0.78
N ARG A 86 7.76 -7.15 -0.32
CA ARG A 86 8.89 -7.92 -0.85
C ARG A 86 8.71 -8.24 -2.34
N HIS A 87 7.51 -8.66 -2.74
CA HIS A 87 7.17 -8.98 -4.12
C HIS A 87 7.33 -7.77 -5.06
N VAL A 88 6.84 -6.59 -4.65
CA VAL A 88 7.01 -5.35 -5.44
C VAL A 88 8.50 -5.02 -5.64
N LEU A 89 9.32 -5.18 -4.60
CA LEU A 89 10.77 -4.96 -4.71
C LEU A 89 11.44 -5.99 -5.63
N ALA A 90 11.06 -7.26 -5.54
CA ALA A 90 11.58 -8.31 -6.40
C ALA A 90 11.24 -8.07 -7.89
N LEU A 91 10.01 -7.64 -8.19
CA LEU A 91 9.60 -7.29 -9.56
C LEU A 91 10.39 -6.10 -10.10
N LYS A 92 10.69 -5.10 -9.27
CA LYS A 92 11.52 -3.96 -9.69
C LYS A 92 12.94 -4.40 -10.08
N LYS A 93 13.55 -5.28 -9.28
CA LYS A 93 14.87 -5.86 -9.58
C LYS A 93 14.86 -6.65 -10.89
N ARG A 94 13.90 -7.58 -11.03
CA ARG A 94 13.74 -8.37 -12.26
C ARG A 94 13.56 -7.52 -13.50
N ARG A 95 12.76 -6.45 -13.43
CA ARG A 95 12.58 -5.53 -14.56
C ARG A 95 13.88 -4.82 -14.95
N ALA A 96 14.68 -4.42 -13.96
CA ALA A 96 15.98 -3.78 -14.21
C ALA A 96 16.99 -4.75 -14.83
N GLU A 97 17.03 -5.99 -14.33
CA GLU A 97 17.86 -7.07 -14.88
C GLU A 97 17.48 -7.37 -16.33
N ASN A 98 16.19 -7.60 -16.61
CA ASN A 98 15.71 -7.86 -17.96
C ASN A 98 16.01 -6.69 -18.93
N ALA A 99 15.90 -5.44 -18.46
CA ALA A 99 16.23 -4.29 -19.29
C ALA A 99 17.72 -4.24 -19.64
N LYS A 100 18.59 -4.58 -18.68
CA LYS A 100 20.04 -4.66 -18.89
C LYS A 100 20.41 -5.79 -19.86
N GLU A 101 19.78 -6.95 -19.72
CA GLU A 101 19.95 -8.09 -20.63
C GLU A 101 19.52 -7.72 -22.05
N ALA A 102 18.31 -7.17 -22.22
CA ALA A 102 17.81 -6.74 -23.52
C ALA A 102 18.70 -5.66 -24.19
N GLU A 103 19.23 -4.73 -23.40
CA GLU A 103 20.18 -3.74 -23.91
C GLU A 103 21.48 -4.40 -24.39
N SER A 104 21.99 -5.38 -23.64
CA SER A 104 23.21 -6.11 -24.00
C SER A 104 23.03 -6.95 -25.28
N GLU A 105 21.89 -7.62 -25.42
CA GLU A 105 21.53 -8.39 -26.61
C GLU A 105 21.39 -7.48 -27.83
N TYR A 106 20.73 -6.32 -27.67
CA TYR A 106 20.58 -5.36 -28.75
C TYR A 106 21.91 -4.78 -29.20
N LYS A 107 22.81 -4.45 -28.27
CA LYS A 107 24.18 -4.00 -28.58
C LYS A 107 24.97 -5.07 -29.34
N ALA A 108 24.88 -6.33 -28.93
CA ALA A 108 25.52 -7.44 -29.63
C ALA A 108 24.99 -7.61 -31.07
N LEU A 109 23.67 -7.47 -31.26
CA LEU A 109 23.04 -7.52 -32.57
C LEU A 109 23.52 -6.38 -33.49
N ILE A 110 23.61 -5.16 -32.97
CA ILE A 110 24.15 -4.01 -33.71
C ILE A 110 25.59 -4.28 -34.12
N ALA A 111 26.44 -4.74 -33.20
CA ALA A 111 27.84 -5.03 -33.49
C ALA A 111 27.97 -6.07 -34.62
N LYS A 112 27.15 -7.12 -34.60
CA LYS A 112 27.09 -8.14 -35.66
C LYS A 112 26.72 -7.52 -37.01
N ARG A 113 25.65 -6.71 -37.08
CA ARG A 113 25.19 -6.08 -38.33
C ARG A 113 26.21 -5.08 -38.90
N VAL A 114 26.88 -4.33 -38.04
CA VAL A 114 27.95 -3.40 -38.46
C VAL A 114 29.12 -4.17 -39.06
N LYS A 115 29.51 -5.30 -38.44
CA LYS A 115 30.56 -6.18 -38.96
C LYS A 115 30.19 -6.77 -40.33
N GLU A 116 28.99 -7.34 -40.46
CA GLU A 116 28.48 -7.89 -41.73
C GLU A 116 28.44 -6.81 -42.84
N ALA A 117 28.00 -5.59 -42.52
CA ALA A 117 27.97 -4.49 -43.47
C ALA A 117 29.39 -4.05 -43.90
N ALA A 118 30.34 -4.03 -42.96
CA ALA A 118 31.73 -3.71 -43.24
C ALA A 118 32.37 -4.79 -44.14
N GLU A 119 32.16 -6.07 -43.84
CA GLU A 119 32.65 -7.20 -44.65
C GLU A 119 32.07 -7.15 -46.07
N LYS A 120 30.77 -6.89 -46.22
CA LYS A 120 30.11 -6.72 -47.53
C LYS A 120 30.69 -5.54 -48.32
N ARG A 121 30.97 -4.41 -47.67
CA ARG A 121 31.63 -3.26 -48.31
C ARG A 121 33.04 -3.61 -48.77
N GLN A 122 33.81 -4.34 -47.96
CA GLN A 122 35.15 -4.80 -48.31
C GLN A 122 35.13 -5.78 -49.48
N GLU A 123 34.18 -6.72 -49.52
CA GLU A 123 34.01 -7.67 -50.63
C GLU A 123 33.71 -6.94 -51.95
N ILE A 124 32.78 -5.98 -51.94
CA ILE A 124 32.47 -5.15 -53.11
C ILE A 124 33.71 -4.39 -53.59
N LYS A 125 34.49 -3.81 -52.66
CA LYS A 125 35.73 -3.09 -52.99
C LYS A 125 36.76 -4.02 -53.63
N LYS A 126 36.94 -5.24 -53.10
CA LYS A 126 37.82 -6.27 -53.68
C LYS A 126 37.37 -6.66 -55.09
N ARG A 127 36.08 -6.92 -55.31
CA ARG A 127 35.53 -7.24 -56.64
C ARG A 127 35.79 -6.12 -57.65
N ARG A 128 35.57 -4.85 -57.27
CA ARG A 128 35.84 -3.68 -58.12
C ARG A 128 37.33 -3.52 -58.45
N ALA A 129 38.21 -3.76 -57.47
CA ALA A 129 39.65 -3.70 -57.70
C ALA A 129 40.12 -4.80 -58.67
N SER A 130 39.59 -6.03 -58.54
CA SER A 130 39.90 -7.11 -59.47
C SER A 130 39.38 -6.90 -60.89
N SER A 131 38.26 -6.18 -61.07
CA SER A 131 37.74 -5.87 -62.42
C SER A 131 38.52 -4.76 -63.13
N LEU A 132 39.19 -3.86 -62.40
CA LEU A 132 40.02 -2.79 -62.96
C LEU A 132 41.41 -3.27 -63.41
N HIS A 133 41.87 -4.44 -62.94
CA HIS A 133 43.18 -5.00 -63.29
C HIS A 133 43.15 -5.93 -64.51
N LYS A 134 41.98 -6.15 -65.11
CA LYS A 134 41.78 -7.08 -66.24
C LYS A 134 41.52 -6.37 -67.59
N ALA A 135 41.81 -5.08 -67.67
CA ALA A 135 41.85 -4.26 -68.88
C ALA A 135 43.26 -3.70 -69.02
#